data_AF-A0A7S4AUB3-F1
#
_entry.id   AF-A0A7S4AUB3-F1
#
_cell.length_a   1.000
_cell.length_b   1.000
_cell.length_c   1.000
_cell.angle_alpha   90.00
_cell.angle_beta   90.00
_cell.angle_gamma   90.00
#
_symmetry.space_group_name_H-M   'P 1'
#
loop_
_entity.id
_entity.type
_entity.pdbx_description
1 polymer ?
#
loop_
_entity_poly.entity_id
_entity_poly.type
_entity_poly.pdbx_seq_one_letter_code
_entity_poly.pdbx_strand_id
1 'polypeptide(L)'
;MTIARVAVPSVLAGIVAFLAFPQLSLWLCSRFTDQGVFAVLSQDSSQFVQNFLSVSSLLFSILVGQTYYFLYQQQEMVYYALFNEVTEAKSLLEQVALVSQGRSMYQRVLHCISGYVANDLKALDKDPAVLLSSRPMDDPLETIMYLTSVGVPSSVYETVRSLRQARAQRLGALQRKLPAVHFAMLWMLAVLELISFPLLGAGTQTIGGYNVLTIEGALFGVMTTAIVLTLRVVGELWR
;
A
#
# COMPACT_ATOMS: atom_id res chain seq x y z
N MET A 1 0.06 6.47 -11.29
CA MET A 1 0.88 5.23 -11.37
C MET A 1 1.66 5.21 -12.67
N THR A 2 2.97 5.43 -12.63
CA THR A 2 3.80 5.16 -13.81
C THR A 2 4.39 3.76 -13.64
N ILE A 3 3.92 2.78 -14.40
CA ILE A 3 4.43 1.40 -14.43
C ILE A 3 5.97 1.40 -14.50
N ALA A 4 6.56 2.37 -15.21
CA ALA A 4 7.99 2.61 -15.27
C ALA A 4 8.69 2.79 -13.90
N ARG A 5 8.06 3.44 -12.91
CA ARG A 5 8.65 3.65 -11.57
C ARG A 5 8.78 2.37 -10.76
N VAL A 6 8.00 1.34 -11.09
CA VAL A 6 8.02 0.04 -10.42
C VAL A 6 8.85 -0.96 -11.21
N ALA A 7 8.65 -1.01 -12.53
CA ALA A 7 9.29 -1.99 -13.41
C ALA A 7 10.79 -1.72 -13.64
N VAL A 8 11.21 -0.46 -13.75
CA VAL A 8 12.63 -0.11 -13.96
C VAL A 8 13.51 -0.56 -12.77
N PRO A 9 13.21 -0.20 -11.51
CA PRO A 9 14.05 -0.64 -10.39
C PRO A 9 14.01 -2.15 -10.16
N SER A 10 12.90 -2.84 -10.45
CA SER A 10 12.83 -4.30 -10.31
C SER A 10 13.70 -5.02 -11.35
N VAL A 11 13.68 -4.58 -12.61
CA VAL A 11 14.51 -5.15 -13.66
C VAL A 11 15.99 -4.85 -13.42
N LEU A 12 16.33 -3.63 -13.00
CA LEU A 12 17.71 -3.29 -12.63
C LEU A 12 18.22 -4.15 -11.47
N ALA A 13 17.40 -4.34 -10.42
CA ALA A 13 17.75 -5.21 -9.31
C ALA A 13 17.99 -6.66 -9.78
N GLY A 14 17.17 -7.18 -10.70
CA GLY A 14 17.35 -8.49 -11.32
C GLY A 14 18.64 -8.63 -12.12
N ILE A 15 18.99 -7.62 -12.93
CA ILE A 15 20.24 -7.62 -13.72
C ILE A 15 21.46 -7.58 -12.79
N VAL A 16 21.42 -6.73 -11.76
CA VAL A 16 22.48 -6.65 -10.76
C VAL A 16 22.61 -7.99 -10.02
N ALA A 17 21.50 -8.59 -9.63
CA ALA A 17 21.48 -9.90 -8.97
C ALA A 17 22.05 -11.00 -9.86
N PHE A 18 21.70 -11.04 -11.16
CA PHE A 18 22.26 -11.98 -12.13
C PHE A 18 23.78 -11.90 -12.23
N LEU A 19 24.33 -10.68 -12.29
CA LEU A 19 25.77 -10.46 -12.41
C LEU A 19 26.52 -10.70 -11.09
N ALA A 20 25.90 -10.37 -9.95
CA ALA A 20 26.50 -10.52 -8.63
C ALA A 20 26.47 -11.96 -8.12
N PHE A 21 25.47 -12.75 -8.51
CA PHE A 21 25.25 -14.11 -7.99
C PHE A 21 26.47 -15.05 -8.16
N PRO A 22 27.09 -15.18 -9.35
CA PRO A 22 28.24 -16.07 -9.52
C PRO A 22 29.44 -15.65 -8.65
N GLN A 23 29.68 -14.34 -8.52
CA GLN A 23 30.79 -13.79 -7.73
C GLN A 23 30.56 -14.01 -6.23
N LEU A 24 29.33 -13.81 -5.75
CA LEU A 24 28.96 -14.06 -4.36
C LEU A 24 29.08 -15.53 -3.99
N SER A 25 28.61 -16.43 -4.86
CA SER A 25 28.68 -17.88 -4.62
C SER A 25 30.13 -18.39 -4.60
N LEU A 26 30.98 -17.91 -5.51
CA LEU A 26 32.42 -18.24 -5.51
C LEU A 26 33.15 -17.67 -4.30
N TRP A 27 32.83 -16.43 -3.90
CA TRP A 27 33.38 -15.82 -2.71
C TRP A 27 33.00 -16.59 -1.44
N LEU A 28 31.74 -17.01 -1.31
CA LEU A 28 31.29 -17.86 -0.21
C LEU A 28 32.03 -19.21 -0.22
N CYS A 29 32.13 -19.88 -1.36
CA CYS A 29 32.87 -21.14 -1.47
C CYS A 29 34.33 -21.00 -1.04
N SER A 30 35.01 -19.92 -1.43
CA SER A 30 36.40 -19.65 -1.02
C SER A 30 36.60 -19.50 0.50
N ARG A 31 35.53 -19.15 1.23
CA ARG A 31 35.55 -18.98 2.70
C ARG A 31 35.21 -20.27 3.45
N PHE A 32 34.48 -21.19 2.84
CA PHE A 32 34.06 -22.46 3.45
C PHE A 32 35.05 -23.61 3.20
N THR A 33 36.35 -23.33 3.12
CA THR A 33 37.40 -24.28 2.70
C THR A 33 37.54 -25.54 3.59
N ASP A 34 36.93 -25.56 4.78
CA ASP A 34 36.90 -26.74 5.65
C ASP A 34 35.92 -27.80 5.15
N GLN A 35 36.47 -28.94 4.70
CA GLN A 35 35.72 -30.10 4.21
C GLN A 35 34.64 -30.60 5.19
N GLY A 36 34.83 -30.40 6.51
CA GLY A 36 33.84 -30.77 7.53
C GLY A 36 32.57 -29.93 7.50
N VAL A 37 32.66 -28.63 7.19
CA VAL A 37 31.50 -27.74 7.10
C VAL A 37 30.68 -28.06 5.86
N PHE A 38 31.33 -28.31 4.71
CA PHE A 38 30.65 -28.76 3.50
C PHE A 38 30.04 -30.16 3.63
N ALA A 39 30.67 -31.09 4.35
CA ALA A 39 30.12 -32.43 4.61
C ALA A 39 28.83 -32.36 5.45
N VAL A 40 28.82 -31.56 6.52
CA VAL A 40 27.64 -31.33 7.37
C VAL A 40 26.55 -30.53 6.64
N LEU A 41 26.93 -29.60 5.75
CA LEU A 41 26.05 -28.93 4.76
C LEU A 41 25.42 -29.90 3.76
N SER A 42 26.18 -30.89 3.30
CA SER A 42 25.71 -31.85 2.29
C SER A 42 24.78 -32.93 2.85
N GLN A 43 25.01 -33.42 4.08
CA GLN A 43 24.29 -34.59 4.62
C GLN A 43 23.03 -34.26 5.44
N ASP A 44 23.08 -33.34 6.42
CA ASP A 44 21.93 -33.07 7.32
C ASP A 44 21.34 -31.68 7.15
N SER A 45 22.14 -30.70 6.72
CA SER A 45 21.66 -29.30 6.61
C SER A 45 21.16 -28.90 5.23
N SER A 46 21.23 -29.79 4.23
CA SER A 46 20.48 -29.64 2.98
C SER A 46 18.97 -29.64 3.23
N GLN A 47 18.48 -30.55 4.09
CA GLN A 47 17.07 -30.60 4.49
C GLN A 47 16.69 -29.44 5.43
N PHE A 48 17.56 -29.06 6.37
CA PHE A 48 17.32 -27.90 7.25
C PHE A 48 17.23 -26.59 6.46
N VAL A 49 18.17 -26.34 5.55
CA VAL A 49 18.19 -25.13 4.71
C VAL A 49 16.99 -25.13 3.76
N GLN A 50 16.63 -26.27 3.18
CA GLN A 50 15.45 -26.38 2.31
C GLN A 50 14.13 -26.18 3.08
N ASN A 51 14.02 -26.70 4.31
CA ASN A 51 12.87 -26.47 5.18
C ASN A 51 12.78 -25.00 5.62
N PHE A 52 13.90 -24.40 6.03
CA PHE A 52 13.98 -23.00 6.39
C PHE A 52 13.56 -22.09 5.23
N LEU A 53 14.06 -22.40 4.03
CA LEU A 53 13.68 -21.72 2.80
C LEU A 53 12.20 -21.83 2.51
N SER A 54 11.67 -23.06 2.56
CA SER A 54 10.26 -23.30 2.29
C SER A 54 9.37 -22.54 3.27
N VAL A 55 9.71 -22.54 4.56
CA VAL A 55 8.98 -21.80 5.59
C VAL A 55 9.10 -20.29 5.36
N SER A 56 10.30 -19.77 5.07
CA SER A 56 10.50 -18.34 4.81
C SER A 56 9.74 -17.86 3.58
N SER A 57 9.82 -18.59 2.46
CA SER A 57 9.10 -18.26 1.22
C SER A 57 7.59 -18.35 1.40
N LEU A 58 7.09 -19.34 2.15
CA LEU A 58 5.66 -19.44 2.48
C LEU A 58 5.21 -18.25 3.35
N LEU A 59 5.97 -17.92 4.40
CA LEU A 59 5.66 -16.77 5.26
C LEU A 59 5.68 -15.46 4.47
N PHE A 60 6.68 -15.26 3.61
CA PHE A 60 6.77 -14.09 2.73
C PHE A 60 5.56 -14.01 1.80
N SER A 61 5.23 -15.10 1.10
CA SER A 61 4.10 -15.15 0.16
C SER A 61 2.76 -14.87 0.86
N ILE A 62 2.53 -15.48 2.03
CA ILE A 62 1.31 -15.23 2.82
C ILE A 62 1.25 -13.79 3.29
N LEU A 63 2.33 -13.26 3.87
CA LEU A 63 2.35 -11.88 4.38
C LEU A 63 2.16 -10.87 3.25
N VAL A 64 2.85 -11.02 2.13
CA VAL A 64 2.69 -10.14 0.96
C VAL A 64 1.26 -10.24 0.42
N GLY A 65 0.71 -11.45 0.28
CA GLY A 65 -0.65 -11.67 -0.20
C GLY A 65 -1.72 -11.01 0.69
N GLN A 66 -1.62 -11.19 2.01
CA GLN A 66 -2.53 -10.56 2.96
C GLN A 66 -2.39 -9.03 2.96
N THR A 67 -1.17 -8.52 2.84
CA THR A 67 -0.91 -7.08 2.77
C THR A 67 -1.51 -6.48 1.50
N TYR A 68 -1.33 -7.15 0.36
CA TYR A 68 -1.91 -6.74 -0.91
C TYR A 68 -3.44 -6.73 -0.84
N TYR A 69 -4.05 -7.79 -0.32
CA TYR A 69 -5.50 -7.88 -0.15
C TYR A 69 -6.05 -6.76 0.73
N PHE A 70 -5.41 -6.51 1.88
CA PHE A 70 -5.81 -5.43 2.79
C PHE A 70 -5.72 -4.05 2.13
N LEU A 71 -4.61 -3.74 1.44
CA LEU A 71 -4.43 -2.46 0.75
C LEU A 71 -5.46 -2.27 -0.36
N TYR A 72 -5.73 -3.32 -1.13
CA TYR A 72 -6.73 -3.30 -2.19
C TYR A 72 -8.13 -3.03 -1.63
N GLN A 73 -8.52 -3.74 -0.57
CA GLN A 73 -9.79 -3.52 0.11
C GLN A 73 -9.88 -2.11 0.70
N GLN A 74 -8.77 -1.57 1.23
CA GLN A 74 -8.73 -0.20 1.72
C GLN A 74 -8.97 0.81 0.58
N GLN A 75 -8.37 0.63 -0.58
CA GLN A 75 -8.60 1.48 -1.75
C GLN A 75 -10.06 1.44 -2.21
N GLU A 76 -10.65 0.24 -2.24
CA GLU A 76 -12.07 0.06 -2.55
C GLU A 76 -12.98 0.79 -1.56
N MET A 77 -12.69 0.69 -0.26
CA MET A 77 -13.43 1.42 0.79
C MET A 77 -13.31 2.93 0.64
N VAL A 78 -12.12 3.45 0.29
CA VAL A 78 -11.92 4.89 0.01
C VAL A 78 -12.75 5.33 -1.19
N TYR A 79 -12.76 4.53 -2.27
CA TYR A 79 -13.53 4.82 -3.48
C TYR A 79 -15.04 4.89 -3.19
N TYR A 80 -15.59 3.89 -2.51
CA TYR A 80 -17.01 3.88 -2.14
C TYR A 80 -17.37 5.01 -1.18
N ALA A 81 -16.53 5.29 -0.19
CA ALA A 81 -16.78 6.40 0.75
C ALA A 81 -16.78 7.76 0.04
N LEU A 82 -15.84 7.99 -0.88
CA LEU A 82 -15.79 9.22 -1.68
C LEU A 82 -17.02 9.35 -2.60
N PHE A 83 -17.41 8.26 -3.26
CA PHE A 83 -18.59 8.25 -4.12
C PHE A 83 -19.87 8.56 -3.33
N ASN A 84 -20.03 7.97 -2.15
CA ASN A 84 -21.16 8.24 -1.27
C ASN A 84 -21.17 9.71 -0.82
N GLU A 85 -20.03 10.26 -0.39
CA GLU A 85 -19.94 11.67 0.02
C GLU A 85 -20.29 12.65 -1.12
N VAL A 86 -19.82 12.39 -2.34
CA VAL A 86 -20.16 13.19 -3.53
C VAL A 86 -21.66 13.10 -3.83
N THR A 87 -22.26 11.92 -3.70
CA THR A 87 -23.69 11.70 -3.94
C THR A 87 -24.54 12.46 -2.92
N GLU A 88 -24.18 12.41 -1.64
CA GLU A 88 -24.85 13.17 -0.57
C GLU A 88 -24.67 14.68 -0.76
N ALA A 89 -23.46 15.14 -1.17
CA ALA A 89 -23.20 16.54 -1.43
C ALA A 89 -24.05 17.08 -2.60
N LYS A 90 -24.26 16.26 -3.64
CA LYS A 90 -25.17 16.57 -4.75
C LYS A 90 -26.63 16.64 -4.28
N SER A 91 -27.08 15.67 -3.48
CA SER A 91 -28.44 15.68 -2.92
C SER A 91 -28.68 16.94 -2.08
N LEU A 92 -27.71 17.32 -1.24
CA LEU A 92 -27.77 18.55 -0.45
C LEU A 92 -27.90 19.79 -1.34
N LEU A 93 -27.13 19.87 -2.43
CA LEU A 93 -27.22 20.99 -3.38
C LEU A 93 -28.61 21.09 -4.02
N GLU A 94 -29.18 19.97 -4.46
CA GLU A 94 -30.52 19.92 -5.06
C GLU A 94 -31.61 20.34 -4.05
N GLN A 95 -31.54 19.82 -2.82
CA GLN A 95 -32.50 20.17 -1.76
C GLN A 95 -32.39 21.62 -1.33
N VAL A 96 -31.17 22.14 -1.16
CA VAL A 96 -30.95 23.55 -0.86
C VAL A 96 -31.50 24.42 -1.98
N ALA A 97 -31.25 24.07 -3.25
CA ALA A 97 -31.76 24.84 -4.38
C ALA A 97 -33.28 24.94 -4.37
N LEU A 98 -33.99 23.85 -4.06
CA LEU A 98 -35.45 23.82 -3.97
C LEU A 98 -35.97 24.62 -2.76
N VAL A 99 -35.38 24.46 -1.59
CA VAL A 99 -35.88 25.07 -0.33
C VAL A 99 -35.58 26.57 -0.24
N SER A 100 -34.47 27.01 -0.85
CA SER A 100 -34.02 28.41 -0.77
C SER A 100 -34.29 29.23 -2.03
N GLN A 101 -34.95 28.66 -3.05
CA GLN A 101 -35.41 29.40 -4.24
C GLN A 101 -36.28 30.59 -3.82
N GLY A 102 -35.87 31.80 -4.17
CA GLY A 102 -36.58 33.04 -3.83
C GLY A 102 -36.35 33.60 -2.43
N ARG A 103 -35.48 32.98 -1.61
CA ARG A 103 -35.09 33.48 -0.28
C ARG A 103 -33.73 34.17 -0.33
N SER A 104 -33.53 35.19 0.53
CA SER A 104 -32.25 35.91 0.66
C SER A 104 -31.08 35.01 1.08
N MET A 105 -31.36 33.82 1.65
CA MET A 105 -30.34 32.89 2.14
C MET A 105 -29.68 32.05 1.04
N TYR A 106 -30.25 31.97 -0.17
CA TYR A 106 -29.76 31.10 -1.27
C TYR A 106 -28.27 31.29 -1.59
N GLN A 107 -27.83 32.53 -1.78
CA GLN A 107 -26.44 32.84 -2.14
C GLN A 107 -25.45 32.41 -1.04
N ARG A 108 -25.84 32.58 0.23
CA ARG A 108 -24.98 32.25 1.37
C ARG A 108 -24.82 30.75 1.53
N VAL A 109 -25.89 29.97 1.35
CA VAL A 109 -25.85 28.50 1.42
C VAL A 109 -25.05 27.92 0.25
N LEU A 110 -25.23 28.44 -0.97
CA LEU A 110 -24.41 28.04 -2.12
C LEU A 110 -22.92 28.30 -1.91
N HIS A 111 -22.56 29.45 -1.33
CA HIS A 111 -21.16 29.75 -1.01
C HIS A 111 -20.58 28.76 0.01
N CYS A 112 -21.37 28.34 1.01
CA CYS A 112 -20.94 27.33 1.98
C CYS A 112 -20.71 25.96 1.32
N ILE A 113 -21.62 25.51 0.43
CA ILE A 113 -21.46 24.24 -0.31
C ILE A 113 -20.23 24.31 -1.22
N SER A 114 -20.04 25.43 -1.92
CA SER A 114 -18.87 25.65 -2.77
C SER A 114 -17.57 25.60 -1.94
N GLY A 115 -17.55 26.25 -0.77
CA GLY A 115 -16.44 26.21 0.16
C GLY A 115 -16.14 24.80 0.67
N TYR A 116 -17.16 24.01 1.00
CA TYR A 116 -17.01 22.60 1.37
C TYR A 116 -16.38 21.77 0.25
N VAL A 117 -16.89 21.89 -0.97
CA VAL A 117 -16.39 21.14 -2.12
C VAL A 117 -14.94 21.53 -2.43
N ALA A 118 -14.61 22.81 -2.39
CA ALA A 118 -13.28 23.30 -2.73
C ALA A 118 -12.23 23.01 -1.64
N ASN A 119 -12.58 23.20 -0.37
CA ASN A 119 -11.61 23.20 0.73
C ASN A 119 -11.53 21.88 1.51
N ASP A 120 -12.55 21.04 1.41
CA ASP A 120 -12.64 19.75 2.11
C ASP A 120 -12.70 18.58 1.11
N LEU A 121 -13.74 18.52 0.26
CA LEU A 121 -13.94 17.38 -0.65
C LEU A 121 -12.78 17.20 -1.66
N LYS A 122 -12.25 18.31 -2.19
CA LYS A 122 -11.09 18.29 -3.09
C LYS A 122 -9.75 18.22 -2.36
N ALA A 123 -9.71 18.41 -1.04
CA ALA A 123 -8.48 18.46 -0.26
C ALA A 123 -8.02 17.05 0.16
N LEU A 124 -7.94 16.13 -0.80
CA LEU A 124 -7.47 14.75 -0.61
C LEU A 124 -6.00 14.68 -0.16
N ASP A 125 -5.23 15.73 -0.39
CA ASP A 125 -3.82 15.83 -0.03
C ASP A 125 -3.58 16.20 1.45
N LYS A 126 -4.61 16.66 2.16
CA LYS A 126 -4.48 17.04 3.58
C LYS A 126 -4.64 15.82 4.48
N ASP A 127 -3.88 15.80 5.58
CA ASP A 127 -3.99 14.72 6.56
C ASP A 127 -5.44 14.65 7.10
N PRO A 128 -6.12 13.49 7.01
CA PRO A 128 -7.49 13.34 7.48
C PRO A 128 -7.65 13.70 8.96
N ALA A 129 -6.60 13.55 9.78
CA ALA A 129 -6.63 13.96 11.18
C ALA A 129 -6.83 15.48 11.36
N VAL A 130 -6.24 16.29 10.47
CA VAL A 130 -6.39 17.75 10.50
C VAL A 130 -7.82 18.15 10.12
N LEU A 131 -8.39 17.51 9.10
CA LEU A 131 -9.76 17.76 8.66
C LEU A 131 -10.78 17.35 9.74
N LEU A 132 -10.56 16.21 10.41
CA LEU A 132 -11.37 15.76 11.55
C LEU A 132 -11.27 16.69 12.77
N SER A 133 -10.11 17.33 12.99
CA SER A 133 -9.88 18.22 14.13
C SER A 133 -10.38 19.65 13.95
N SER A 134 -10.96 19.97 12.79
CA SER A 134 -11.50 21.31 12.52
C SER A 134 -12.60 21.67 13.51
N ARG A 135 -12.63 22.95 13.94
CA ARG A 135 -13.62 23.40 14.92
C ARG A 135 -15.01 23.38 14.26
N PRO A 136 -16.08 23.03 15.01
CA PRO A 136 -17.45 23.04 14.47
C PRO A 136 -17.87 24.39 13.86
N MET A 137 -17.34 25.50 14.38
CA MET A 137 -17.58 26.85 13.87
C MET A 137 -17.00 27.08 12.46
N ASP A 138 -15.94 26.36 12.11
CA ASP A 138 -15.27 26.46 10.81
C ASP A 138 -15.89 25.50 9.78
N ASP A 139 -16.86 24.66 10.17
CA ASP A 139 -17.51 23.71 9.27
C ASP A 139 -18.62 24.40 8.45
N PRO A 140 -18.49 24.50 7.12
CA PRO A 140 -19.54 25.04 6.27
C PRO A 140 -20.87 24.27 6.40
N LEU A 141 -20.83 22.98 6.75
CA LEU A 141 -22.05 22.19 6.96
C LEU A 141 -22.80 22.58 8.24
N GLU A 142 -22.12 23.10 9.26
CA GLU A 142 -22.75 23.63 10.48
C GLU A 142 -23.45 24.95 10.19
N THR A 143 -22.82 25.80 9.37
CA THR A 143 -23.43 27.05 8.92
C THR A 143 -24.69 26.81 8.09
N ILE A 144 -24.68 25.83 7.18
CA ILE A 144 -25.87 25.44 6.40
C ILE A 144 -26.99 24.99 7.33
N MET A 145 -26.69 24.10 8.26
CA MET A 145 -27.65 23.61 9.25
C MET A 145 -28.27 24.75 10.06
N TYR A 146 -27.46 25.70 10.55
CA TYR A 146 -27.96 26.85 11.29
C TYR A 146 -28.90 27.73 10.44
N LEU A 147 -28.50 28.05 9.20
CA LEU A 147 -29.30 28.86 8.27
C LEU A 147 -30.64 28.20 7.90
N THR A 148 -30.69 26.86 7.88
CA THR A 148 -31.91 26.11 7.53
C THR A 148 -32.71 25.61 8.74
N SER A 149 -32.19 25.79 9.96
CA SER A 149 -32.81 25.28 11.21
C SER A 149 -34.08 26.03 11.63
N VAL A 150 -34.27 27.28 11.20
CA VAL A 150 -35.38 28.13 11.65
C VAL A 150 -36.53 28.09 10.64
N GLY A 151 -37.65 27.48 11.04
CA GLY A 151 -38.96 27.65 10.38
C GLY A 151 -39.42 26.56 9.41
N VAL A 152 -38.67 25.47 9.17
CA VAL A 152 -39.14 24.33 8.36
C VAL A 152 -38.52 23.02 8.90
N PRO A 153 -39.28 21.92 9.12
CA PRO A 153 -38.69 20.60 9.34
C PRO A 153 -38.05 20.16 8.02
N SER A 154 -36.78 20.47 7.85
CA SER A 154 -36.15 20.37 6.53
C SER A 154 -35.51 18.99 6.38
N SER A 155 -35.88 18.28 5.32
CA SER A 155 -35.10 17.18 4.73
C SER A 155 -33.60 17.53 4.57
N VAL A 156 -33.29 18.83 4.47
CA VAL A 156 -31.93 19.39 4.49
C VAL A 156 -31.14 19.01 5.75
N TYR A 157 -31.78 18.90 6.91
CA TYR A 157 -31.09 18.48 8.13
C TYR A 157 -30.63 17.02 8.04
N GLU A 158 -31.49 16.15 7.52
CA GLU A 158 -31.17 14.74 7.32
C GLU A 158 -30.03 14.57 6.31
N THR A 159 -30.03 15.35 5.22
CA THR A 159 -28.94 15.31 4.23
C THR A 159 -27.63 15.92 4.72
N VAL A 160 -27.67 16.97 5.54
CA VAL A 160 -26.44 17.47 6.20
C VAL A 160 -25.89 16.42 7.15
N ARG A 161 -26.76 15.71 7.89
CA ARG A 161 -26.34 14.62 8.79
C ARG A 161 -25.75 13.44 8.03
N SER A 162 -26.39 12.97 6.95
CA SER A 162 -25.87 11.89 6.12
C SER A 162 -24.54 12.27 5.47
N LEU A 163 -24.41 13.51 4.99
CA LEU A 163 -23.17 14.02 4.43
C LEU A 163 -22.02 14.05 5.44
N ARG A 164 -22.27 14.47 6.69
CA ARG A 164 -21.25 14.40 7.76
C ARG A 164 -20.84 12.97 8.06
N GLN A 165 -21.78 12.03 8.07
CA GLN A 165 -21.48 10.62 8.25
C GLN A 165 -20.63 10.07 7.10
N ALA A 166 -20.96 10.43 5.84
CA ALA A 166 -20.18 10.06 4.67
C ALA A 166 -18.77 10.67 4.71
N ARG A 167 -18.62 11.94 5.10
CA ARG A 167 -17.32 12.60 5.32
C ARG A 167 -16.50 11.85 6.38
N ALA A 168 -17.10 11.50 7.52
CA ALA A 168 -16.42 10.75 8.58
C ALA A 168 -15.96 9.36 8.10
N GLN A 169 -16.77 8.68 7.28
CA GLN A 169 -16.41 7.41 6.65
C GLN A 169 -15.24 7.57 5.67
N ARG A 170 -15.25 8.60 4.82
CA ARG A 170 -14.11 8.91 3.92
C ARG A 170 -12.84 9.14 4.73
N LEU A 171 -12.89 10.02 5.73
CA LEU A 171 -11.74 10.37 6.56
C LEU A 171 -11.21 9.15 7.32
N GLY A 172 -12.09 8.28 7.83
CA GLY A 172 -11.71 7.01 8.46
C GLY A 172 -11.14 5.97 7.48
N ALA A 173 -11.56 5.98 6.21
CA ALA A 173 -10.99 5.13 5.16
C ALA A 173 -9.60 5.61 4.71
N LEU A 174 -9.40 6.94 4.67
CA LEU A 174 -8.13 7.58 4.30
C LEU A 174 -7.04 7.48 5.39
N GLN A 175 -7.41 7.18 6.63
CA GLN A 175 -6.43 6.96 7.69
C GLN A 175 -5.52 5.77 7.36
N ARG A 176 -4.20 5.97 7.51
CA ARG A 176 -3.22 4.90 7.33
C ARG A 176 -3.35 3.87 8.45
N LYS A 177 -3.95 2.72 8.13
CA LYS A 177 -4.17 1.63 9.08
C LYS A 177 -2.95 0.71 9.23
N LEU A 178 -2.09 0.64 8.22
CA LEU A 178 -0.90 -0.20 8.24
C LEU A 178 0.34 0.57 8.73
N PRO A 179 1.02 0.09 9.79
CA PRO A 179 2.23 0.71 10.29
C PRO A 179 3.40 0.48 9.33
N ALA A 180 4.30 1.46 9.23
CA ALA A 180 5.51 1.37 8.40
C ALA A 180 6.44 0.21 8.80
N VAL A 181 6.37 -0.24 10.07
CA VAL A 181 7.11 -1.38 10.59
C VAL A 181 6.78 -2.67 9.84
N HIS A 182 5.53 -2.85 9.40
CA HIS A 182 5.11 -4.02 8.63
C HIS A 182 5.85 -4.11 7.29
N PHE A 183 6.03 -2.99 6.61
CA PHE A 183 6.79 -2.93 5.36
C PHE A 183 8.29 -3.19 5.59
N ALA A 184 8.85 -2.72 6.70
CA ALA A 184 10.24 -3.04 7.06
C ALA A 184 10.43 -4.54 7.28
N MET A 185 9.45 -5.21 7.92
CA MET A 185 9.46 -6.66 8.12
C MET A 185 9.40 -7.42 6.79
N LEU A 186 8.54 -7.00 5.85
CA LEU A 186 8.47 -7.60 4.51
C LEU A 186 9.80 -7.49 3.74
N TRP A 187 10.47 -6.34 3.82
CA TRP A 187 11.79 -6.15 3.23
C TRP A 187 12.86 -7.01 3.89
N MET A 188 12.83 -7.16 5.22
CA MET A 188 13.76 -8.04 5.93
C MET A 188 13.58 -9.50 5.49
N LEU A 189 12.35 -9.99 5.40
CA LEU A 189 12.04 -11.34 4.93
C LEU A 189 12.54 -11.59 3.51
N ALA A 190 12.30 -10.63 2.60
CA ALA A 190 12.79 -10.74 1.22
C ALA A 190 14.32 -10.78 1.13
N VAL A 191 15.03 -10.00 1.96
CA VAL A 191 16.50 -10.03 2.02
C VAL A 191 16.99 -11.38 2.54
N LEU A 192 16.36 -11.89 3.61
CA LEU A 192 16.71 -13.18 4.20
C LEU A 192 16.50 -14.32 3.18
N GLU A 193 15.39 -14.29 2.44
CA GLU A 193 15.13 -15.22 1.35
C GLU A 193 16.20 -15.11 0.25
N LEU A 194 16.54 -13.90 -0.21
CA LEU A 194 17.54 -13.73 -1.27
C LEU A 194 18.96 -14.15 -0.88
N ILE A 195 19.38 -13.95 0.37
CA ILE A 195 20.73 -14.30 0.85
C ILE A 195 20.95 -15.82 0.92
N SER A 196 19.88 -16.59 1.11
CA SER A 196 19.97 -18.05 1.20
C SER A 196 20.33 -18.72 -0.15
N PHE A 197 20.01 -18.09 -1.28
CA PHE A 197 20.26 -18.66 -2.61
C PHE A 197 21.76 -18.70 -2.96
N PRO A 198 22.56 -17.64 -2.75
CA PRO A 198 24.01 -17.71 -2.88
C PRO A 198 24.68 -18.78 -1.99
N LEU A 199 24.11 -19.04 -0.81
CA LEU A 199 24.60 -20.10 0.08
C LEU A 199 24.41 -21.50 -0.55
N LEU A 200 23.24 -21.74 -1.16
CA LEU A 200 22.99 -22.97 -1.92
C LEU A 200 23.87 -23.06 -3.18
N GLY A 201 24.05 -21.95 -3.89
CA GLY A 201 24.90 -21.86 -5.09
C GLY A 201 26.37 -22.15 -4.83
N ALA A 202 26.87 -21.82 -3.63
CA ALA A 202 28.22 -22.21 -3.21
C ALA A 202 28.38 -23.74 -3.08
N GLY A 203 27.32 -24.44 -2.66
CA GLY A 203 27.29 -25.91 -2.60
C GLY A 203 27.27 -26.55 -3.99
N THR A 204 26.40 -26.07 -4.89
CA THR A 204 26.24 -26.63 -6.24
C THR A 204 27.48 -26.43 -7.12
N GLN A 205 28.23 -25.34 -6.90
CA GLN A 205 29.50 -25.07 -7.59
C GLN A 205 30.55 -26.17 -7.39
N THR A 206 30.56 -26.84 -6.22
CA THR A 206 31.49 -27.94 -5.94
C THR A 206 31.18 -29.22 -6.72
N ILE A 207 29.93 -29.38 -7.18
CA ILE A 207 29.43 -30.58 -7.87
C ILE A 207 29.31 -30.36 -9.39
N GLY A 208 28.78 -29.20 -9.81
CA GLY A 208 28.36 -28.95 -11.20
C GLY A 208 29.24 -27.96 -11.98
N GLY A 209 30.21 -27.32 -11.35
CA GLY A 209 31.11 -26.36 -11.99
C GLY A 209 30.44 -25.03 -12.42
N TYR A 210 31.18 -24.20 -13.18
CA TYR A 210 30.80 -22.82 -13.48
C TYR A 210 29.55 -22.67 -14.38
N ASN A 211 29.32 -23.63 -15.28
CA ASN A 211 28.18 -23.58 -16.20
C ASN A 211 26.82 -23.78 -15.51
N VAL A 212 26.79 -24.48 -14.37
CA VAL A 212 25.56 -24.61 -13.56
C VAL A 212 25.28 -23.30 -12.83
N LEU A 213 26.34 -22.62 -12.36
CA LEU A 213 26.24 -21.35 -11.63
C LEU A 213 25.67 -20.20 -12.48
N THR A 214 25.95 -20.19 -13.79
CA THR A 214 25.39 -19.18 -14.71
C THR A 214 23.89 -19.39 -14.96
N ILE A 215 23.43 -20.64 -15.02
CA ILE A 215 22.01 -20.98 -15.15
C ILE A 215 21.27 -20.64 -13.84
N GLU A 216 21.84 -21.00 -12.69
CA GLU A 216 21.29 -20.64 -11.37
C GLU A 216 21.24 -19.12 -11.18
N GLY A 217 22.27 -18.40 -11.63
CA GLY A 217 22.27 -16.93 -11.62
C GLY A 217 21.12 -16.34 -12.44
N ALA A 218 20.80 -16.91 -13.60
CA ALA A 218 19.67 -16.46 -14.43
C ALA A 218 18.33 -16.62 -13.69
N LEU A 219 18.12 -17.77 -13.06
CA LEU A 219 16.93 -18.04 -12.25
C LEU A 219 16.85 -17.10 -11.04
N PHE A 220 17.98 -16.85 -10.37
CA PHE A 220 18.07 -15.91 -9.25
C PHE A 220 17.76 -14.47 -9.67
N GLY A 221 18.22 -14.03 -10.84
CA GLY A 221 17.88 -12.72 -11.40
C GLY A 221 16.38 -12.56 -11.66
N VAL A 222 15.72 -13.59 -12.21
CA VAL A 222 14.27 -13.60 -12.42
C VAL A 222 13.51 -13.55 -11.09
N MET A 223 13.92 -14.38 -10.12
CA MET A 223 13.33 -14.40 -8.77
C MET A 223 13.47 -13.05 -8.06
N THR A 224 14.66 -12.45 -8.09
CA THR A 224 14.92 -11.14 -7.49
C THR A 224 14.06 -10.06 -8.15
N THR A 225 13.92 -10.11 -9.47
CA THR A 225 13.01 -9.21 -10.21
C THR A 225 11.58 -9.36 -9.72
N ALA A 226 11.09 -10.59 -9.56
CA ALA A 226 9.73 -10.87 -9.11
C ALA A 226 9.48 -10.36 -7.68
N ILE A 227 10.39 -10.65 -6.72
CA ILE A 227 10.28 -10.22 -5.32
C ILE A 227 10.33 -8.69 -5.20
N VAL A 228 11.25 -8.04 -5.91
CA VAL A 228 11.34 -6.56 -5.88
C VAL A 228 10.13 -5.94 -6.55
N LEU A 229 9.62 -6.53 -7.63
CA LEU A 229 8.40 -6.08 -8.29
C LEU A 229 7.20 -6.14 -7.33
N THR A 230 6.96 -7.28 -6.67
CA THR A 230 5.82 -7.43 -5.76
C THR A 230 5.90 -6.47 -4.59
N LEU A 231 7.07 -6.33 -3.95
CA LEU A 231 7.27 -5.37 -2.87
C LEU A 231 7.08 -3.91 -3.31
N ARG A 232 7.51 -3.57 -4.53
CA ARG A 232 7.33 -2.21 -5.08
C ARG A 232 5.89 -1.92 -5.44
N VAL A 233 5.14 -2.89 -5.97
CA VAL A 233 3.70 -2.77 -6.22
C VAL A 233 2.97 -2.54 -4.90
N VAL A 234 3.25 -3.37 -3.88
CA VAL A 234 2.66 -3.23 -2.55
C VAL A 234 3.04 -1.90 -1.89
N GLY A 235 4.27 -1.44 -2.07
CA GLY A 235 4.72 -0.13 -1.59
C GLY A 235 4.08 1.07 -2.30
N GLU A 236 3.77 0.97 -3.58
CA GLU A 236 3.01 2.01 -4.31
C GLU A 236 1.53 2.02 -3.91
N LEU A 237 0.93 0.86 -3.61
CA LEU A 237 -0.45 0.80 -3.11
C LEU A 237 -0.62 1.43 -1.72
N TRP A 238 0.45 1.46 -0.92
CA TRP A 238 0.47 2.08 0.40
C TRP A 238 0.64 3.60 0.38
N ARG A 239 1.15 4.16 -0.72
CA ARG A 239 1.36 5.61 -0.86
C ARG A 239 0.05 6.33 -1.15
#